data_AF-A0AAW5TZC6-F1
#
_entry.id   AF-A0AAW5TZC6-F1
#
_cell.length_a   1.000
_cell.length_b   1.000
_cell.length_c   1.000
_cell.angle_alpha   90.00
_cell.angle_beta   90.00
_cell.angle_gamma   90.00
#
_symmetry.space_group_name_H-M   'P 1'
#
loop_
_entity.id
_entity.type
_entity.pdbx_description
1 polymer ?
#
loop_
_entity_poly.entity_id
_entity_poly.type
_entity_poly.pdbx_seq_one_letter_code
_entity_poly.pdbx_strand_id
1 'polypeptide(L)'
;MFAAGNEYAGNPAFPGAYSKCVCVSSLAADFTPACYTDFGSLVTLSAPGGDLEYYSKIGEQEDEYWAETTTEQKGAVLSTMIQNGHPAWGYMEGTSMACPHVSGVAALGLAYAAKTNRHYRAADFVALMKKSVKELDSHYGNGATKTYYMNHTTVGASPEIVQLSKYIGKMGAGLIDAAQLLNNIKNKELSSDMKLPNVYVGIEKTVSLNLAAYFAGRTEGFSCSVANGSVASASVEGKTLTVKGLAAGSTSLTVTAADGTSQTVVVTVRKSAGNNGWM
;
A
#
# COMPACT_ATOMS: atom_id res chain seq x y z
N MET A 1 -1.86 2.75 -6.19
CA MET A 1 -0.52 3.36 -6.19
C MET A 1 -0.01 3.33 -7.62
N PHE A 2 0.63 4.38 -8.10
CA PHE A 2 1.22 4.44 -9.44
C PHE A 2 2.56 5.18 -9.40
N ALA A 3 3.49 4.76 -10.26
CA ALA A 3 4.77 5.43 -10.45
C ALA A 3 4.59 6.84 -11.02
N ALA A 4 5.47 7.76 -10.64
CA ALA A 4 5.42 9.15 -11.09
C ALA A 4 5.84 9.33 -12.56
N GLY A 5 6.77 8.52 -13.07
CA GLY A 5 7.42 8.74 -14.37
C GLY A 5 8.93 8.86 -14.22
N ASN A 6 9.65 8.61 -15.32
CA ASN A 6 11.12 8.63 -15.38
C ASN A 6 11.62 9.56 -16.51
N GLU A 7 10.89 10.64 -16.75
CA GLU A 7 11.08 11.56 -17.89
C GLU A 7 11.82 12.84 -17.49
N TYR A 8 12.43 12.88 -16.29
CA TYR A 8 13.13 14.05 -15.74
C TYR A 8 12.20 15.29 -15.65
N ALA A 9 10.88 15.05 -15.55
CA ALA A 9 9.88 16.08 -15.78
C ALA A 9 9.37 16.73 -14.47
N GLY A 10 9.12 18.04 -14.52
CA GLY A 10 8.52 18.81 -13.43
C GLY A 10 7.02 18.57 -13.21
N ASN A 11 6.47 17.49 -13.76
CA ASN A 11 5.11 17.03 -13.51
C ASN A 11 5.04 15.50 -13.73
N PRO A 12 4.38 14.73 -12.85
CA PRO A 12 4.23 13.29 -13.04
C PRO A 12 3.34 12.92 -14.23
N ALA A 13 3.53 11.72 -14.76
CA ALA A 13 2.74 11.12 -15.83
C ALA A 13 1.41 10.52 -15.33
N PHE A 14 0.43 10.43 -16.23
CA PHE A 14 -0.80 9.67 -15.98
C PHE A 14 -0.55 8.15 -16.07
N PRO A 15 -1.21 7.32 -15.24
CA PRO A 15 -2.29 7.68 -14.30
C PRO A 15 -1.83 8.22 -12.93
N GLY A 16 -0.52 8.24 -12.62
CA GLY A 16 0.01 8.73 -11.35
C GLY A 16 -0.42 10.16 -11.02
N ALA A 17 -0.42 11.04 -12.02
CA ALA A 17 -0.85 12.43 -11.92
C ALA A 17 -2.34 12.63 -11.54
N TYR A 18 -3.19 11.59 -11.64
CA TYR A 18 -4.58 11.73 -11.25
C TYR A 18 -4.72 11.87 -9.73
N SER A 19 -5.35 12.93 -9.24
CA SER A 19 -5.41 13.28 -7.80
C SER A 19 -6.09 12.24 -6.89
N LYS A 20 -6.78 11.25 -7.45
CA LYS A 20 -7.35 10.11 -6.69
C LYS A 20 -6.39 8.93 -6.56
N CYS A 21 -5.28 8.97 -7.29
CA CYS A 21 -4.18 8.02 -7.17
C CYS A 21 -3.18 8.48 -6.12
N VAL A 22 -2.43 7.53 -5.60
CA VAL A 22 -1.20 7.81 -4.85
C VAL A 22 -0.06 7.70 -5.86
N CYS A 23 0.54 8.85 -6.18
CA CYS A 23 1.67 9.00 -7.08
C CYS A 23 2.98 8.86 -6.31
N VAL A 24 3.92 8.05 -6.82
CA VAL A 24 5.16 7.69 -6.13
C VAL A 24 6.39 8.08 -6.94
N SER A 25 7.17 9.03 -6.43
CA SER A 25 8.47 9.43 -6.98
C SER A 25 9.62 8.61 -6.37
N SER A 26 10.77 8.62 -7.05
CA SER A 26 11.95 7.83 -6.71
C SER A 26 12.99 8.67 -5.96
N LEU A 27 13.64 8.04 -4.98
CA LEU A 27 14.78 8.57 -4.26
C LEU A 27 16.02 7.71 -4.49
N ALA A 28 17.16 8.39 -4.50
CA ALA A 28 18.49 7.81 -4.38
C ALA A 28 18.79 7.40 -2.92
N ALA A 29 19.89 6.66 -2.72
CA ALA A 29 20.28 6.14 -1.40
C ALA A 29 20.66 7.23 -0.39
N ASP A 30 20.97 8.46 -0.84
CA ASP A 30 21.28 9.62 -0.01
C ASP A 30 20.07 10.52 0.31
N PHE A 31 18.85 10.02 0.05
CA PHE A 31 17.57 10.72 0.23
C PHE A 31 17.32 11.90 -0.74
N THR A 32 18.19 12.10 -1.73
CA THR A 32 17.93 13.04 -2.83
C THR A 32 17.00 12.43 -3.89
N PRO A 33 16.28 13.25 -4.69
CA PRO A 33 15.50 12.75 -5.83
C PRO A 33 16.41 11.98 -6.79
N ALA A 34 15.93 10.85 -7.31
CA ALA A 34 16.62 10.20 -8.41
C ALA A 34 16.68 11.14 -9.62
N CYS A 35 17.78 11.19 -10.38
CA CYS A 35 17.96 12.18 -11.46
C CYS A 35 16.81 12.15 -12.48
N TYR A 36 16.31 10.96 -12.81
CA TYR A 36 15.23 10.71 -13.77
C TYR A 36 13.82 10.95 -13.23
N THR A 37 13.63 11.06 -11.91
CA THR A 37 12.28 11.00 -11.33
C THR A 37 11.44 12.17 -11.77
N ASP A 38 10.23 11.89 -12.24
CA ASP A 38 9.22 12.92 -12.34
C ASP A 38 8.82 13.40 -10.94
N PHE A 39 8.58 14.69 -10.83
CA PHE A 39 8.28 15.38 -9.57
C PHE A 39 7.17 16.41 -9.77
N GLY A 40 6.57 16.90 -8.69
CA GLY A 40 5.56 17.95 -8.78
C GLY A 40 4.53 17.90 -7.65
N SER A 41 3.60 18.86 -7.65
CA SER A 41 2.56 18.97 -6.62
C SER A 41 1.57 17.80 -6.60
N LEU A 42 1.55 16.97 -7.64
CA LEU A 42 0.69 15.78 -7.75
C LEU A 42 1.37 14.51 -7.20
N VAL A 43 2.68 14.57 -6.91
CA VAL A 43 3.37 13.49 -6.19
C VAL A 43 2.78 13.37 -4.79
N THR A 44 2.50 12.15 -4.36
CA THR A 44 1.85 11.89 -3.07
C THR A 44 2.85 11.49 -2.01
N LEU A 45 3.77 10.58 -2.36
CA LEU A 45 4.79 10.00 -1.50
C LEU A 45 6.06 9.75 -2.32
N SER A 46 7.19 9.60 -1.64
CA SER A 46 8.43 9.12 -2.24
C SER A 46 8.88 7.82 -1.59
N ALA A 47 9.64 7.02 -2.33
CA ALA A 47 10.23 5.78 -1.85
C ALA A 47 11.56 5.50 -2.57
N PRO A 48 12.41 4.60 -2.04
CA PRO A 48 13.64 4.20 -2.71
C PRO A 48 13.31 3.54 -4.05
N GLY A 49 13.86 4.08 -5.13
CA GLY A 49 13.76 3.51 -6.47
C GLY A 49 15.09 3.47 -7.20
N GLY A 50 16.17 3.96 -6.59
CA GLY A 50 17.52 3.88 -7.11
C GLY A 50 17.90 5.04 -8.03
N ASP A 51 19.20 5.19 -8.29
CA ASP A 51 19.79 6.20 -9.16
C ASP A 51 21.19 5.76 -9.63
N LEU A 52 21.23 4.86 -10.61
CA LEU A 52 22.44 4.35 -11.24
C LEU A 52 23.27 5.50 -11.79
N GLU A 53 22.74 6.34 -12.68
CA GLU A 53 23.53 7.40 -13.35
C GLU A 53 24.25 8.35 -12.38
N TYR A 54 23.73 8.53 -11.17
CA TYR A 54 24.37 9.30 -10.11
C TYR A 54 25.52 8.57 -9.40
N TYR A 55 25.43 7.25 -9.20
CA TYR A 55 26.42 6.45 -8.49
C TYR A 55 27.41 5.73 -9.43
N SER A 56 27.13 5.69 -10.72
CA SER A 56 27.97 5.08 -11.75
C SER A 56 29.27 5.85 -12.01
N LYS A 57 30.26 5.16 -12.59
CA LYS A 57 31.53 5.76 -12.98
C LYS A 57 31.60 6.06 -14.47
N ILE A 58 32.28 7.15 -14.82
CA ILE A 58 32.45 7.59 -16.21
C ILE A 58 33.38 6.62 -16.96
N GLY A 59 32.99 6.22 -18.17
CA GLY A 59 33.74 5.34 -19.06
C GLY A 59 33.78 3.87 -18.65
N GLU A 60 33.15 3.50 -17.53
CA GLU A 60 33.06 2.11 -17.08
C GLU A 60 31.66 1.56 -17.43
N GLN A 61 31.63 0.46 -18.17
CA GLN A 61 30.40 -0.32 -18.31
C GLN A 61 30.16 -1.06 -16.99
N GLU A 62 28.93 -0.98 -16.51
CA GLU A 62 28.47 -1.90 -15.50
C GLU A 62 28.26 -3.27 -16.13
N ASP A 63 28.44 -4.32 -15.31
CA ASP A 63 28.04 -5.65 -15.70
C ASP A 63 26.58 -5.65 -16.18
N GLU A 64 26.28 -6.47 -17.18
CA GLU A 64 24.92 -6.60 -17.71
C GLU A 64 23.92 -6.76 -16.56
N TYR A 65 22.81 -6.04 -16.64
CA TYR A 65 21.71 -6.03 -15.67
C TYR A 65 21.19 -7.43 -15.25
N TRP A 66 21.54 -8.47 -16.03
CA TRP A 66 21.15 -9.87 -15.89
C TRP A 66 22.26 -10.81 -15.41
N ALA A 67 23.49 -10.32 -15.28
CA ALA A 67 24.55 -11.15 -14.73
C ALA A 67 24.24 -11.39 -13.25
N GLU A 68 24.38 -12.64 -12.78
CA GLU A 68 24.55 -12.91 -11.36
C GLU A 68 25.91 -12.31 -10.95
N THR A 69 25.96 -10.99 -10.79
CA THR A 69 27.21 -10.29 -10.53
C THR A 69 27.62 -10.52 -9.08
N THR A 70 28.91 -10.74 -8.88
CA THR A 70 29.54 -10.59 -7.57
C THR A 70 29.86 -9.11 -7.26
N THR A 71 29.62 -8.22 -8.23
CA THR A 71 29.91 -6.79 -8.21
C THR A 71 28.64 -6.01 -7.86
N GLU A 72 28.61 -5.40 -6.69
CA GLU A 72 27.52 -4.55 -6.19
C GLU A 72 27.35 -3.30 -7.08
N GLN A 73 26.19 -3.16 -7.73
CA GLN A 73 25.83 -1.95 -8.47
C GLN A 73 25.31 -0.91 -7.48
N LYS A 74 26.15 0.09 -7.20
CA LYS A 74 25.82 1.17 -6.27
C LYS A 74 24.65 1.98 -6.81
N GLY A 75 23.70 2.30 -5.93
CA GLY A 75 22.57 3.15 -6.29
C GLY A 75 21.36 2.42 -6.86
N ALA A 76 21.45 1.14 -7.20
CA ALA A 76 20.31 0.37 -7.71
C ALA A 76 19.49 -0.34 -6.61
N VAL A 77 18.33 -0.85 -7.02
CA VAL A 77 17.43 -1.70 -6.24
C VAL A 77 17.61 -3.15 -6.70
N LEU A 78 18.12 -4.01 -5.81
CA LEU A 78 18.17 -5.45 -6.06
C LEU A 78 16.74 -6.04 -6.04
N SER A 79 16.34 -6.70 -7.12
CA SER A 79 15.00 -7.25 -7.31
C SER A 79 15.04 -8.64 -7.96
N THR A 80 13.92 -9.37 -7.84
CA THR A 80 13.73 -10.65 -8.50
C THR A 80 13.52 -10.47 -10.00
N MET A 81 14.16 -11.34 -10.79
CA MET A 81 14.15 -11.33 -12.25
C MET A 81 13.93 -12.73 -12.82
N ILE A 82 13.75 -12.81 -14.13
CA ILE A 82 13.71 -14.07 -14.88
C ILE A 82 14.81 -14.04 -15.94
N GLN A 83 15.71 -15.02 -15.89
CA GLN A 83 16.77 -15.20 -16.88
C GLN A 83 16.62 -16.59 -17.51
N ASN A 84 16.44 -16.65 -18.83
CA ASN A 84 16.25 -17.90 -19.57
C ASN A 84 15.17 -18.83 -18.96
N GLY A 85 14.08 -18.25 -18.45
CA GLY A 85 12.98 -18.98 -17.82
C GLY A 85 13.23 -19.43 -16.37
N HIS A 86 14.37 -19.09 -15.78
CA HIS A 86 14.72 -19.44 -14.39
C HIS A 86 14.66 -18.20 -13.48
N PRO A 87 14.30 -18.37 -12.19
CA PRO A 87 14.39 -17.29 -11.21
C PRO A 87 15.83 -16.76 -11.09
N ALA A 88 15.98 -15.44 -11.07
CA ALA A 88 17.26 -14.75 -10.96
C ALA A 88 17.11 -13.48 -10.10
N TRP A 89 18.22 -12.78 -9.90
CA TRP A 89 18.27 -11.47 -9.25
C TRP A 89 18.95 -10.46 -10.18
N GLY A 90 18.56 -9.18 -10.08
CA GLY A 90 19.15 -8.10 -10.86
C GLY A 90 18.93 -6.72 -10.20
N TYR A 91 19.76 -5.75 -10.57
CA TYR A 91 19.79 -4.39 -10.00
C TYR A 91 19.09 -3.33 -10.87
N MET A 92 17.86 -2.93 -10.54
CA MET A 92 17.10 -1.95 -11.34
C MET A 92 17.06 -0.58 -10.69
N GLU A 93 16.70 0.40 -11.49
CA GLU A 93 16.17 1.66 -11.00
C GLU A 93 14.82 1.98 -11.62
N GLY A 94 14.14 2.96 -11.01
CA GLY A 94 12.95 3.57 -11.57
C GLY A 94 11.91 3.89 -10.51
N THR A 95 11.01 4.80 -10.84
CA THR A 95 9.77 5.00 -10.08
C THR A 95 8.90 3.73 -10.05
N SER A 96 9.07 2.84 -11.03
CA SER A 96 8.52 1.48 -11.04
C SER A 96 9.02 0.61 -9.89
N MET A 97 10.21 0.87 -9.34
CA MET A 97 10.75 0.18 -8.16
C MET A 97 10.36 0.87 -6.85
N ALA A 98 10.20 2.19 -6.84
CA ALA A 98 9.67 2.91 -5.69
C ALA A 98 8.17 2.62 -5.43
N CYS A 99 7.35 2.51 -6.47
CA CYS A 99 5.91 2.24 -6.35
C CYS A 99 5.52 0.97 -5.56
N PRO A 100 6.15 -0.21 -5.78
CA PRO A 100 5.86 -1.41 -4.99
C PRO A 100 6.30 -1.28 -3.54
N HIS A 101 7.32 -0.48 -3.20
CA HIS A 101 7.66 -0.20 -1.79
C HIS A 101 6.49 0.48 -1.06
N VAL A 102 5.93 1.55 -1.63
CA VAL A 102 4.74 2.23 -1.05
C VAL A 102 3.56 1.27 -0.96
N SER A 103 3.35 0.44 -1.99
CA SER A 103 2.27 -0.55 -2.01
C SER A 103 2.43 -1.60 -0.90
N GLY A 104 3.65 -2.09 -0.67
CA GLY A 104 3.97 -3.02 0.40
C GLY A 104 3.76 -2.42 1.79
N VAL A 105 4.20 -1.18 2.02
CA VAL A 105 3.98 -0.47 3.29
C VAL A 105 2.48 -0.27 3.55
N ALA A 106 1.72 0.11 2.52
CA ALA A 106 0.27 0.26 2.63
C ALA A 106 -0.42 -1.06 2.99
N ALA A 107 -0.06 -2.16 2.31
CA ALA A 107 -0.60 -3.48 2.58
C ALA A 107 -0.27 -3.96 4.01
N LEU A 108 0.98 -3.76 4.45
CA LEU A 108 1.41 -4.07 5.81
C LEU A 108 0.60 -3.29 6.86
N GLY A 109 0.41 -1.98 6.64
CA GLY A 109 -0.38 -1.14 7.52
C GLY A 109 -1.85 -1.59 7.60
N LEU A 110 -2.49 -1.91 6.47
CA LEU A 110 -3.86 -2.41 6.44
C LEU A 110 -3.99 -3.79 7.14
N ALA A 111 -3.02 -4.68 6.95
CA ALA A 111 -2.99 -5.96 7.65
C ALA A 111 -2.87 -5.78 9.17
N TYR A 112 -2.04 -4.84 9.62
CA TYR A 112 -1.91 -4.50 11.03
C TYR A 112 -3.16 -3.83 11.62
N ALA A 113 -3.82 -2.94 10.85
CA ALA A 113 -5.10 -2.37 11.21
C ALA A 113 -6.17 -3.46 11.41
N ALA A 114 -6.26 -4.42 10.48
CA ALA A 114 -7.17 -5.55 10.61
C ALA A 114 -6.87 -6.41 11.85
N LYS A 115 -5.59 -6.69 12.12
CA LYS A 115 -5.14 -7.41 13.33
C LYS A 115 -5.53 -6.68 14.63
N THR A 116 -5.65 -5.37 14.59
CA THR A 116 -6.01 -4.52 15.73
C THR A 116 -7.47 -4.05 15.70
N ASN A 117 -8.30 -4.71 14.88
CA ASN A 117 -9.75 -4.49 14.75
C ASN A 117 -10.11 -3.05 14.33
N ARG A 118 -9.25 -2.43 13.51
CA ARG A 118 -9.42 -1.07 12.99
C ARG A 118 -9.81 -1.09 11.53
N HIS A 119 -10.73 -0.20 11.16
CA HIS A 119 -11.13 0.06 9.80
C HIS A 119 -10.71 1.47 9.38
N TYR A 120 -10.26 1.61 8.12
CA TYR A 120 -9.94 2.88 7.50
C TYR A 120 -10.68 3.03 6.18
N ARG A 121 -11.22 4.21 5.90
CA ARG A 121 -11.59 4.58 4.54
C ARG A 121 -10.30 4.82 3.73
N ALA A 122 -10.35 4.61 2.42
CA ALA A 122 -9.17 4.79 1.57
C ALA A 122 -8.51 6.17 1.72
N ALA A 123 -9.30 7.25 1.73
CA ALA A 123 -8.78 8.61 1.89
C ALA A 123 -8.10 8.84 3.26
N ASP A 124 -8.67 8.28 4.32
CA ASP A 124 -8.14 8.37 5.68
C ASP A 124 -6.81 7.62 5.81
N PHE A 125 -6.72 6.43 5.20
CA PHE A 125 -5.50 5.66 5.20
C PHE A 125 -4.38 6.35 4.40
N VAL A 126 -4.72 6.94 3.24
CA VAL A 126 -3.76 7.77 2.47
C VAL A 126 -3.30 8.98 3.29
N ALA A 127 -4.20 9.64 4.02
CA ALA A 127 -3.83 10.74 4.91
C ALA A 127 -2.91 10.28 6.05
N LEU A 128 -3.16 9.09 6.62
CA LEU A 128 -2.28 8.48 7.61
C LEU A 128 -0.89 8.20 7.04
N MET A 129 -0.81 7.62 5.84
CA MET A 129 0.47 7.37 5.15
C MET A 129 1.26 8.67 4.91
N LYS A 130 0.59 9.77 4.52
CA LYS A 130 1.23 11.09 4.36
C LYS A 130 1.77 11.66 5.67
N LYS A 131 1.18 11.31 6.82
CA LYS A 131 1.69 11.65 8.16
C LYS A 131 2.81 10.70 8.63
N SER A 132 3.01 9.59 7.94
CA SER A 132 3.94 8.51 8.31
C SER A 132 5.14 8.50 7.37
N VAL A 133 5.83 9.63 7.30
CA VAL A 133 6.94 9.85 6.38
C VAL A 133 8.15 10.43 7.11
N LYS A 134 9.33 10.28 6.51
CA LYS A 134 10.49 11.09 6.84
C LYS A 134 10.49 12.33 5.93
N GLU A 135 10.79 13.47 6.54
CA GLU A 135 10.94 14.76 5.86
C GLU A 135 12.09 14.70 4.85
N LEU A 136 11.96 15.39 3.71
CA LEU A 136 12.90 15.31 2.59
C LEU A 136 13.49 16.67 2.19
N ASP A 137 12.75 17.77 2.31
CA ASP A 137 13.14 19.10 1.84
C ASP A 137 14.39 19.61 2.59
N SER A 138 14.65 19.15 3.82
CA SER A 138 15.89 19.44 4.55
C SER A 138 17.15 18.96 3.83
N HIS A 139 17.05 17.95 2.96
CA HIS A 139 18.14 17.49 2.10
C HIS A 139 18.35 18.36 0.85
N TYR A 140 17.38 19.24 0.50
CA TYR A 140 17.33 19.92 -0.81
C TYR A 140 17.64 21.42 -0.72
N GLY A 141 17.71 21.96 0.49
CA GLY A 141 17.94 23.38 0.75
C GLY A 141 19.39 23.85 0.55
N ASN A 142 19.67 25.09 0.95
CA ASN A 142 21.03 25.67 1.03
C ASN A 142 21.86 25.63 -0.25
N GLY A 143 21.20 25.67 -1.42
CA GLY A 143 21.89 25.60 -2.71
C GLY A 143 22.46 24.22 -3.03
N ALA A 144 21.97 23.16 -2.37
CA ALA A 144 22.41 21.80 -2.64
C ALA A 144 22.16 21.41 -4.10
N THR A 145 23.16 20.79 -4.69
CA THR A 145 23.15 20.29 -6.07
C THR A 145 23.53 18.82 -6.07
N LYS A 146 23.05 18.12 -7.09
CA LYS A 146 23.42 16.75 -7.38
C LYS A 146 24.01 16.68 -8.77
N THR A 147 25.22 16.14 -8.90
CA THR A 147 25.91 15.98 -10.18
C THR A 147 25.87 14.53 -10.59
N TYR A 148 25.39 14.24 -11.81
CA TYR A 148 25.35 12.89 -12.38
C TYR A 148 25.85 12.93 -13.83
N TYR A 149 26.04 11.76 -14.45
CA TYR A 149 26.56 11.67 -15.81
C TYR A 149 25.62 10.84 -16.68
N MET A 150 24.79 11.52 -17.46
CA MET A 150 23.91 10.83 -18.41
C MET A 150 24.76 10.11 -19.47
N ASN A 151 24.45 8.85 -19.74
CA ASN A 151 25.30 7.96 -20.55
C ASN A 151 26.74 7.82 -20.00
N HIS A 152 26.88 7.65 -18.68
CA HIS A 152 28.19 7.55 -18.00
C HIS A 152 29.17 6.58 -18.66
N THR A 153 28.71 5.53 -19.34
CA THR A 153 29.57 4.55 -20.05
C THR A 153 30.42 5.16 -21.17
N THR A 154 30.11 6.36 -21.64
CA THR A 154 30.91 7.07 -22.66
C THR A 154 32.13 7.76 -22.02
N VAL A 155 33.32 7.46 -22.54
CA VAL A 155 34.55 8.17 -22.17
C VAL A 155 34.39 9.65 -22.55
N GLY A 156 34.31 10.53 -21.55
CA GLY A 156 34.09 11.96 -21.73
C GLY A 156 32.64 12.44 -21.58
N ALA A 157 31.75 11.64 -20.98
CA ALA A 157 30.40 12.08 -20.61
C ALA A 157 30.46 13.40 -19.81
N SER A 158 29.63 14.37 -20.19
CA SER A 158 29.56 15.67 -19.52
C SER A 158 28.71 15.58 -18.26
N PRO A 159 29.07 16.29 -17.18
CA PRO A 159 28.28 16.31 -15.96
C PRO A 159 26.97 17.05 -16.17
N GLU A 160 25.89 16.48 -15.67
CA GLU A 160 24.59 17.13 -15.51
C GLU A 160 24.40 17.55 -14.05
N ILE A 161 23.83 18.73 -13.84
CA ILE A 161 23.65 19.30 -12.48
C ILE A 161 22.16 19.49 -12.19
N VAL A 162 21.67 18.69 -11.25
CA VAL A 162 20.33 18.82 -10.66
C VAL A 162 20.38 19.85 -9.53
N GLN A 163 19.57 20.90 -9.67
CA GLN A 163 19.34 21.88 -8.61
C GLN A 163 18.28 21.33 -7.66
N LEU A 164 18.67 20.86 -6.47
CA LEU A 164 17.75 20.17 -5.56
C LEU A 164 16.63 21.09 -5.04
N SER A 165 16.88 22.39 -4.98
CA SER A 165 15.88 23.41 -4.64
C SER A 165 14.61 23.33 -5.51
N LYS A 166 14.69 22.82 -6.75
CA LYS A 166 13.53 22.64 -7.64
C LYS A 166 12.52 21.61 -7.12
N TYR A 167 12.94 20.70 -6.25
CA TYR A 167 12.19 19.56 -5.75
C TYR A 167 11.54 19.80 -4.38
N ILE A 168 11.89 20.91 -3.70
CA ILE A 168 11.29 21.31 -2.43
C ILE A 168 9.77 21.40 -2.58
N GLY A 169 9.03 20.68 -1.72
CA GLY A 169 7.57 20.60 -1.76
C GLY A 169 6.99 19.86 -2.98
N LYS A 170 7.81 19.16 -3.76
CA LYS A 170 7.40 18.46 -4.99
C LYS A 170 7.74 16.97 -5.01
N MET A 171 8.25 16.44 -3.90
CA MET A 171 8.53 15.00 -3.70
C MET A 171 7.46 14.33 -2.81
N GLY A 172 6.24 14.83 -2.89
CA GLY A 172 5.12 14.38 -2.07
C GLY A 172 5.27 14.77 -0.61
N ALA A 173 4.54 14.08 0.27
CA ALA A 173 4.61 14.35 1.71
C ALA A 173 5.97 14.01 2.33
N GLY A 174 6.74 13.11 1.71
CA GLY A 174 8.04 12.65 2.19
C GLY A 174 8.31 11.19 1.83
N LEU A 175 9.40 10.65 2.36
CA LEU A 175 9.77 9.25 2.23
C LEU A 175 8.88 8.38 3.13
N ILE A 176 8.13 7.45 2.56
CA ILE A 176 7.25 6.56 3.33
C ILE A 176 8.02 5.76 4.40
N ASP A 177 7.48 5.71 5.62
CA ASP A 177 8.08 5.04 6.77
C ASP A 177 7.11 4.02 7.39
N ALA A 178 7.43 2.74 7.23
CA ALA A 178 6.60 1.64 7.72
C ALA A 178 6.47 1.63 9.25
N ALA A 179 7.54 1.94 9.98
CA ALA A 179 7.53 1.91 11.44
C ALA A 179 6.64 3.04 11.98
N GLN A 180 6.75 4.25 11.40
CA GLN A 180 5.87 5.35 11.73
C GLN A 180 4.41 5.05 11.38
N LEU A 181 4.13 4.41 10.24
CA LEU A 181 2.77 4.00 9.87
C LEU A 181 2.17 3.03 10.90
N LEU A 182 2.91 1.99 11.28
CA LEU A 182 2.46 1.02 12.27
C LEU A 182 2.24 1.65 13.65
N ASN A 183 3.08 2.61 14.05
CA ASN A 183 2.88 3.36 15.29
C ASN A 183 1.65 4.27 15.23
N ASN A 184 1.45 5.00 14.14
CA ASN A 184 0.29 5.88 13.99
C ASN A 184 -1.04 5.09 13.97
N ILE A 185 -1.04 3.85 13.47
CA ILE A 185 -2.23 2.97 13.54
C ILE A 185 -2.63 2.68 15.00
N LYS A 186 -1.67 2.55 15.92
CA LYS A 186 -1.95 2.30 17.35
C LYS A 186 -2.69 3.46 18.01
N ASN A 187 -2.48 4.68 17.52
CA ASN A 187 -3.15 5.88 18.02
C ASN A 187 -4.63 5.94 17.63
N LYS A 188 -5.07 5.07 16.71
CA LYS A 188 -6.46 4.96 16.21
C LYS A 188 -7.01 6.22 15.54
N GLU A 189 -6.18 7.25 15.32
CA GLU A 189 -6.56 8.43 14.55
C GLU A 189 -6.99 8.03 13.14
N LEU A 190 -7.97 8.76 12.59
CA LEU A 190 -8.51 8.54 11.24
C LEU A 190 -9.13 7.13 11.01
N SER A 191 -9.30 6.34 12.07
CA SER A 191 -9.86 4.99 12.01
C SER A 191 -11.16 4.86 12.78
N SER A 192 -11.97 3.87 12.42
CA SER A 192 -13.13 3.43 13.22
C SER A 192 -12.96 2.00 13.69
N ASP A 193 -13.77 1.57 14.66
CA ASP A 193 -13.93 0.15 14.94
C ASP A 193 -14.44 -0.58 13.69
N MET A 194 -14.03 -1.84 13.52
CA MET A 194 -14.58 -2.69 12.48
C MET A 194 -16.06 -2.96 12.76
N LYS A 195 -16.89 -2.90 11.72
CA LYS A 195 -18.31 -3.22 11.81
C LYS A 195 -18.58 -4.60 11.22
N LEU A 196 -19.52 -5.33 11.80
CA LEU A 196 -19.98 -6.61 11.28
C LEU A 196 -20.44 -6.39 9.82
N PRO A 197 -19.94 -7.18 8.85
CA PRO A 197 -20.34 -7.02 7.45
C PRO A 197 -21.71 -7.63 7.21
N ASN A 198 -22.38 -7.17 6.14
CA ASN A 198 -23.53 -7.89 5.60
C ASN A 198 -23.12 -9.30 5.18
N VAL A 199 -24.03 -10.25 5.37
CA VAL A 199 -23.79 -11.67 5.10
C VAL A 199 -24.46 -12.04 3.78
N TYR A 200 -23.69 -12.66 2.89
CA TYR A 200 -24.20 -13.26 1.66
C TYR A 200 -23.99 -14.77 1.73
N VAL A 201 -25.07 -15.53 1.58
CA VAL A 201 -25.01 -16.99 1.75
C VAL A 201 -25.90 -17.70 0.73
N GLY A 202 -25.47 -18.90 0.32
CA GLY A 202 -26.25 -19.76 -0.55
C GLY A 202 -27.39 -20.46 0.20
N ILE A 203 -28.44 -20.87 -0.53
CA ILE A 203 -29.47 -21.76 0.03
C ILE A 203 -28.80 -23.07 0.51
N GLU A 204 -29.11 -23.50 1.73
CA GLU A 204 -28.50 -24.63 2.43
C GLU A 204 -26.98 -24.53 2.63
N LYS A 205 -26.39 -23.34 2.45
CA LYS A 205 -24.97 -23.07 2.73
C LYS A 205 -24.82 -22.30 4.02
N THR A 206 -23.58 -22.29 4.52
CA THR A 206 -23.21 -21.65 5.77
C THR A 206 -22.02 -20.72 5.55
N VAL A 207 -22.01 -19.58 6.24
CA VAL A 207 -20.87 -18.66 6.36
C VAL A 207 -20.54 -18.49 7.84
N SER A 208 -19.25 -18.46 8.16
CA SER A 208 -18.76 -18.21 9.51
C SER A 208 -17.97 -16.91 9.59
N LEU A 209 -18.16 -16.17 10.69
CA LEU A 209 -17.48 -14.92 10.98
C LEU A 209 -16.89 -14.95 12.39
N ASN A 210 -15.66 -14.45 12.54
CA ASN A 210 -15.04 -14.26 13.85
C ASN A 210 -15.45 -12.90 14.44
N LEU A 211 -16.31 -12.92 15.46
CA LEU A 211 -16.89 -11.75 16.12
C LEU A 211 -15.84 -10.90 16.86
N ALA A 212 -14.70 -11.47 17.25
CA ALA A 212 -13.65 -10.72 17.92
C ALA A 212 -13.16 -9.54 17.07
N ALA A 213 -13.17 -9.68 15.74
CA ALA A 213 -12.78 -8.63 14.82
C ALA A 213 -13.71 -7.40 14.88
N TYR A 214 -15.00 -7.61 15.21
CA TYR A 214 -16.05 -6.60 15.13
C TYR A 214 -16.50 -6.07 16.49
N PHE A 215 -16.10 -6.73 17.58
CA PHE A 215 -16.48 -6.39 18.96
C PHE A 215 -15.25 -6.22 19.85
N ALA A 216 -14.34 -5.32 19.44
CA ALA A 216 -13.17 -4.89 20.21
C ALA A 216 -12.30 -6.04 20.78
N GLY A 217 -12.17 -7.16 20.05
CA GLY A 217 -11.36 -8.30 20.44
C GLY A 217 -12.04 -9.29 21.39
N ARG A 218 -13.30 -9.08 21.78
CA ARG A 218 -14.02 -10.00 22.67
C ARG A 218 -14.16 -11.41 22.07
N THR A 219 -13.97 -12.44 22.88
CA THR A 219 -13.94 -13.83 22.42
C THR A 219 -15.12 -14.69 22.86
N GLU A 220 -16.00 -14.18 23.72
CA GLU A 220 -17.13 -14.91 24.29
C GLU A 220 -18.26 -13.97 24.73
N GLY A 221 -19.37 -14.51 25.21
CA GLY A 221 -20.51 -13.72 25.69
C GLY A 221 -21.27 -13.03 24.55
N PHE A 222 -21.52 -13.75 23.47
CA PHE A 222 -22.29 -13.26 22.33
C PHE A 222 -23.62 -13.99 22.21
N SER A 223 -24.63 -13.27 21.74
CA SER A 223 -25.94 -13.81 21.35
C SER A 223 -26.32 -13.26 19.98
N CYS A 224 -27.20 -13.96 19.26
CA CYS A 224 -27.68 -13.49 17.96
C CYS A 224 -29.17 -13.76 17.77
N SER A 225 -29.83 -12.91 16.97
CA SER A 225 -31.23 -13.08 16.56
C SER A 225 -31.41 -12.76 15.08
N VAL A 226 -32.27 -13.53 14.41
CA VAL A 226 -32.64 -13.31 13.01
C VAL A 226 -34.12 -12.92 12.95
N ALA A 227 -34.44 -11.84 12.25
CA ALA A 227 -35.80 -11.31 12.18
C ALA A 227 -36.78 -12.25 11.46
N ASN A 228 -36.37 -12.83 10.33
CA ASN A 228 -37.12 -13.82 9.57
C ASN A 228 -36.35 -15.16 9.51
N GLY A 229 -36.70 -16.06 10.43
CA GLY A 229 -36.13 -17.40 10.55
C GLY A 229 -36.44 -18.35 9.39
N SER A 230 -37.37 -18.00 8.49
CA SER A 230 -37.65 -18.77 7.27
C SER A 230 -36.65 -18.47 6.14
N VAL A 231 -35.98 -17.31 6.19
CA VAL A 231 -34.97 -16.91 5.19
C VAL A 231 -33.58 -17.41 5.60
N ALA A 232 -33.18 -17.20 6.85
CA ALA A 232 -31.88 -17.62 7.36
C ALA A 232 -31.95 -17.99 8.84
N SER A 233 -30.99 -18.77 9.31
CA SER A 233 -30.75 -19.00 10.74
C SER A 233 -29.32 -18.61 11.12
N ALA A 234 -29.11 -18.33 12.41
CA ALA A 234 -27.79 -18.00 12.94
C ALA A 234 -27.59 -18.62 14.32
N SER A 235 -26.35 -18.98 14.63
CA SER A 235 -25.90 -19.42 15.95
C SER A 235 -24.53 -18.83 16.27
N VAL A 236 -24.21 -18.74 17.56
CA VAL A 236 -22.89 -18.30 18.02
C VAL A 236 -22.32 -19.33 18.97
N GLU A 237 -21.07 -19.73 18.74
CA GLU A 237 -20.27 -20.57 19.62
C GLU A 237 -18.93 -19.88 19.91
N GLY A 238 -18.70 -19.50 21.17
CA GLY A 238 -17.57 -18.64 21.54
C GLY A 238 -17.60 -17.33 20.73
N LYS A 239 -16.57 -17.11 19.90
CA LYS A 239 -16.44 -15.96 19.00
C LYS A 239 -16.92 -16.23 17.58
N THR A 240 -17.36 -17.44 17.27
CA THR A 240 -17.71 -17.83 15.91
C THR A 240 -19.21 -17.67 15.71
N LEU A 241 -19.59 -16.68 14.90
CA LEU A 241 -20.94 -16.57 14.36
C LEU A 241 -21.05 -17.48 13.14
N THR A 242 -22.12 -18.26 13.08
CA THR A 242 -22.44 -19.16 11.96
C THR A 242 -23.82 -18.79 11.42
N VAL A 243 -23.90 -18.46 10.13
CA VAL A 243 -25.15 -18.07 9.46
C VAL A 243 -25.46 -19.06 8.34
N LYS A 244 -26.65 -19.67 8.37
CA LYS A 244 -27.12 -20.60 7.35
C LYS A 244 -28.24 -19.97 6.51
N GLY A 245 -28.13 -20.06 5.19
CA GLY A 245 -29.21 -19.69 4.27
C GLY A 245 -30.25 -20.79 4.14
N LEU A 246 -31.54 -20.46 4.22
CA LEU A 246 -32.65 -21.42 4.18
C LEU A 246 -33.54 -21.22 2.95
N ALA A 247 -33.92 -19.98 2.65
CA ALA A 247 -34.73 -19.64 1.49
C ALA A 247 -34.26 -18.33 0.86
N ALA A 248 -34.43 -18.19 -0.46
CA ALA A 248 -34.05 -16.98 -1.17
C ALA A 248 -34.80 -15.75 -0.60
N GLY A 249 -34.07 -14.67 -0.35
CA GLY A 249 -34.61 -13.46 0.24
C GLY A 249 -33.58 -12.72 1.08
N SER A 250 -34.05 -11.74 1.85
CA SER A 250 -33.23 -10.98 2.79
C SER A 250 -33.88 -10.91 4.17
N THR A 251 -33.06 -10.97 5.22
CA THR A 251 -33.48 -10.79 6.61
C THR A 251 -32.45 -9.97 7.38
N SER A 252 -32.82 -9.45 8.55
CA SER A 252 -31.87 -8.80 9.46
C SER A 252 -31.33 -9.81 10.48
N LEU A 253 -30.03 -9.71 10.77
CA LEU A 253 -29.34 -10.43 11.83
C LEU A 253 -28.78 -9.41 12.82
N THR A 254 -29.12 -9.55 14.10
CA THR A 254 -28.54 -8.75 15.17
C THR A 254 -27.64 -9.63 16.02
N VAL A 255 -26.42 -9.17 16.28
CA VAL A 255 -25.49 -9.78 17.23
C VAL A 255 -25.34 -8.84 18.41
N THR A 256 -25.52 -9.35 19.62
CA THR A 256 -25.40 -8.60 20.88
C THR A 256 -24.33 -9.24 21.75
N ALA A 257 -23.38 -8.43 22.18
CA ALA A 257 -22.30 -8.82 23.06
C ALA A 257 -22.68 -8.57 24.53
N ALA A 258 -22.00 -9.23 25.48
CA ALA A 258 -22.38 -9.23 26.90
C ALA A 258 -22.36 -7.85 27.59
N ASP A 259 -21.64 -6.88 27.03
CA ASP A 259 -21.66 -5.48 27.51
C ASP A 259 -22.83 -4.65 26.97
N GLY A 260 -23.77 -5.29 26.25
CA GLY A 260 -24.92 -4.64 25.64
C GLY A 260 -24.64 -4.02 24.27
N THR A 261 -23.41 -4.08 23.75
CA THR A 261 -23.11 -3.60 22.40
C THR A 261 -23.79 -4.50 21.37
N SER A 262 -24.60 -3.91 20.48
CA SER A 262 -25.29 -4.62 19.42
C SER A 262 -24.93 -4.08 18.03
N GLN A 263 -24.85 -4.98 17.05
CA GLN A 263 -24.73 -4.64 15.64
C GLN A 263 -25.76 -5.42 14.82
N THR A 264 -26.46 -4.73 13.93
CA THR A 264 -27.46 -5.31 13.02
C THR A 264 -26.97 -5.21 11.59
N VAL A 265 -27.07 -6.33 10.86
CA VAL A 265 -26.63 -6.46 9.47
C VAL A 265 -27.71 -7.14 8.62
N VAL A 266 -27.60 -7.00 7.31
CA VAL A 266 -28.48 -7.71 6.37
C VAL A 266 -27.86 -9.06 6.02
N VAL A 267 -28.67 -10.11 6.08
CA VAL A 267 -28.38 -11.43 5.52
C VAL A 267 -29.14 -11.58 4.21
N THR A 268 -28.43 -11.76 3.11
CA THR A 268 -29.01 -12.03 1.79
C THR A 268 -28.75 -13.47 1.40
N VAL A 269 -29.83 -14.21 1.17
CA VAL A 269 -29.79 -15.62 0.77
C VAL A 269 -30.17 -15.74 -0.70
N ARG A 270 -29.34 -16.39 -1.50
CA ARG A 270 -29.54 -16.52 -2.95
C ARG A 270 -29.14 -17.89 -3.49
N LYS A 271 -29.69 -18.26 -4.65
CA LYS A 271 -29.43 -19.57 -5.29
C LYS A 271 -27.95 -19.75 -5.70
N SER A 272 -27.30 -18.68 -6.17
CA SER A 272 -25.91 -18.69 -6.63
C SER A 272 -25.06 -17.73 -5.79
N ALA A 273 -24.67 -18.14 -4.59
CA ALA A 273 -23.64 -17.43 -3.83
C ALA A 273 -22.29 -18.09 -4.11
N GLY A 274 -21.63 -17.69 -5.21
CA GLY A 274 -20.19 -17.90 -5.35
C GLY A 274 -19.47 -17.02 -4.32
N ASN A 275 -18.37 -17.50 -3.74
CA ASN A 275 -17.63 -16.90 -2.62
C ASN A 275 -16.94 -15.55 -2.96
N ASN A 276 -17.32 -14.91 -4.08
CA ASN A 276 -16.55 -13.84 -4.70
C ASN A 276 -17.24 -12.47 -4.66
N GLY A 277 -18.47 -12.34 -4.13
CA GLY A 277 -19.11 -11.02 -3.94
C GLY A 277 -19.39 -10.20 -5.21
N TRP A 278 -19.04 -10.70 -6.40
CA TRP A 278 -19.41 -10.14 -7.69
C TRP A 278 -20.59 -10.94 -8.25
N MET A 279 -21.69 -10.22 -8.47
CA MET A 279 -22.99 -10.64 -9.05
C MET A 279 -23.33 -12.12 -8.87
#